data_AF-A0A4Y8C9R0-F1
#
_entry.id   AF-A0A4Y8C9R0-F1
#
_cell.length_a   1.000
_cell.length_b   1.000
_cell.length_c   1.000
_cell.angle_alpha   90.00
_cell.angle_beta   90.00
_cell.angle_gamma   90.00
#
_symmetry.space_group_name_H-M   'P 1'
#
loop_
_entity.id
_entity.type
_entity.pdbx_description
1 polymer ?
#
loop_
_entity_poly.entity_id
_entity_poly.type
_entity_poly.pdbx_seq_one_letter_code
_entity_poly.pdbx_strand_id
1 'polypeptide(L)'
;TGAAQMDGAILVVSAADGPMPQTREHILLSRQVGVPYIVVFMNKADMVDDAELLELVEMEIRELLSSYDFPGDDTPIISGSALKALEEAKAGQDGEWSAKIMDLMAAVDSYIPTPTRDTEKDF
;
A
#
# COMPACT_ATOMS: atom_id res chain seq x y z
N THR A 1 -24.73 3.41 11.66
CA THR A 1 -24.06 4.00 10.48
C THR A 1 -23.19 2.93 9.84
N GLY A 2 -23.68 2.27 8.79
CA GLY A 2 -22.95 1.21 8.08
C GLY A 2 -21.85 1.74 7.16
N ALA A 3 -21.06 2.69 7.64
CA ALA A 3 -19.98 3.29 6.86
C ALA A 3 -18.80 2.33 6.87
N ALA A 4 -18.37 1.91 5.68
CA ALA A 4 -17.27 0.99 5.39
C ALA A 4 -16.21 0.96 6.51
N GLN A 5 -16.26 -0.08 7.36
CA GLN A 5 -15.19 -0.33 8.32
C GLN A 5 -14.05 -0.96 7.54
N MET A 6 -13.16 -0.12 7.03
CA MET A 6 -11.89 -0.54 6.48
C MET A 6 -10.86 -0.53 7.62
N ASP A 7 -10.42 -1.72 8.02
CA ASP A 7 -9.41 -1.89 9.08
C ASP A 7 -8.00 -1.47 8.61
N GLY A 8 -7.81 -1.40 7.31
CA GLY A 8 -6.64 -0.83 6.66
C GLY A 8 -6.84 -0.72 5.15
N ALA A 9 -5.92 -0.05 4.48
CA ALA A 9 -5.94 0.12 3.03
C ALA A 9 -4.58 -0.18 2.42
N ILE A 10 -4.59 -0.70 1.18
CA ILE A 10 -3.39 -0.77 0.34
C ILE A 10 -3.43 0.42 -0.61
N LEU A 11 -2.48 1.34 -0.46
CA LEU A 11 -2.30 2.47 -1.37
C LEU A 11 -1.38 2.06 -2.52
N VAL A 12 -1.90 2.02 -3.74
CA VAL A 12 -1.11 1.69 -4.93
C VAL A 12 -0.63 2.96 -5.60
N VAL A 13 0.69 3.13 -5.73
CA VAL A 13 1.33 4.28 -6.40
C VAL A 13 2.21 3.76 -7.53
N SER A 14 2.25 4.48 -8.65
CA SER A 14 3.11 4.11 -9.78
C SER A 14 4.54 4.60 -9.53
N ALA A 15 5.51 3.70 -9.54
CA ALA A 15 6.94 4.01 -9.44
C ALA A 15 7.41 4.97 -10.55
N ALA A 16 6.81 4.88 -11.73
CA ALA A 16 7.18 5.70 -12.88
C ALA A 16 6.56 7.11 -12.85
N ASP A 17 5.40 7.26 -12.20
CA ASP A 17 4.63 8.51 -12.23
C ASP A 17 4.69 9.27 -10.89
N GLY A 18 5.03 8.60 -9.79
CA GLY A 18 5.02 9.16 -8.44
C GLY A 18 3.61 9.44 -7.89
N PRO A 19 3.52 10.19 -6.77
CA PRO A 19 2.25 10.56 -6.15
C PRO A 19 1.49 11.65 -6.93
N MET A 20 0.35 11.25 -7.50
CA MET A 20 -0.54 12.12 -8.28
C MET A 20 -1.57 12.85 -7.40
N PRO A 21 -2.29 13.86 -7.90
CA PRO A 21 -3.37 14.53 -7.15
C PRO A 21 -4.41 13.56 -6.58
N GLN A 22 -4.72 12.48 -7.30
CA GLN A 22 -5.63 11.43 -6.82
C GLN A 22 -5.06 10.65 -5.63
N THR A 23 -3.74 10.42 -5.59
CA THR A 23 -3.07 9.79 -4.44
C THR A 23 -3.30 10.62 -3.17
N ARG A 24 -3.20 11.95 -3.27
CA ARG A 24 -3.49 12.88 -2.17
C ARG A 24 -4.94 12.80 -1.72
N GLU A 25 -5.87 12.80 -2.67
CA GLU A 25 -7.30 12.71 -2.37
C GLU A 25 -7.66 11.39 -1.67
N HIS A 26 -7.10 10.27 -2.11
CA HIS A 26 -7.34 8.97 -1.47
C HIS A 26 -6.79 8.89 -0.03
N ILE A 27 -5.60 9.45 0.24
CA ILE A 27 -5.05 9.48 1.60
C ILE A 27 -5.94 10.35 2.50
N LEU A 28 -6.35 11.53 2.02
CA LEU A 28 -7.25 12.42 2.74
C LEU A 28 -8.60 11.76 3.05
N LEU A 29 -9.21 11.10 2.06
CA LEU A 29 -10.48 10.41 2.25
C LEU A 29 -10.34 9.24 3.21
N SER A 30 -9.25 8.46 3.11
CA SER A 30 -8.96 7.35 4.03
C SER A 30 -8.90 7.84 5.47
N ARG A 31 -8.27 9.00 5.72
CA ARG A 31 -8.26 9.64 7.03
C ARG A 31 -9.65 10.05 7.49
N GLN A 32 -10.46 10.66 6.61
CA GLN A 32 -11.82 11.12 6.93
C GLN A 32 -12.78 9.98 7.26
N VAL A 33 -12.65 8.84 6.58
CA VAL A 33 -13.47 7.65 6.86
C VAL A 33 -12.91 6.79 7.99
N GLY A 34 -11.78 7.19 8.59
CA GLY A 34 -11.22 6.56 9.78
C GLY A 34 -10.39 5.30 9.52
N VAL A 35 -9.80 5.15 8.32
CA VAL A 35 -8.83 4.07 8.04
C VAL A 35 -7.62 4.26 8.97
N PRO A 36 -7.30 3.28 9.84
CA PRO A 36 -6.25 3.45 10.83
C PRO A 36 -4.84 3.14 10.29
N TYR A 37 -4.74 2.23 9.31
CA TYR A 37 -3.46 1.77 8.77
C TYR A 37 -3.44 1.77 7.24
N ILE A 38 -2.32 2.19 6.67
CA ILE A 38 -2.07 2.13 5.22
C ILE A 38 -0.78 1.34 5.00
N VAL A 39 -0.80 0.43 4.03
CA VAL A 39 0.39 -0.20 3.45
C VAL A 39 0.50 0.29 2.01
N VAL A 40 1.72 0.59 1.54
CA VAL A 40 1.91 1.11 0.18
C VAL A 40 2.49 0.03 -0.72
N PHE A 41 1.94 -0.07 -1.93
CA PHE A 41 2.56 -0.83 -3.02
C PHE A 41 3.00 0.12 -4.14
N MET A 42 4.31 0.27 -4.30
CA MET A 42 4.91 1.03 -5.39
C MET A 42 5.00 0.13 -6.64
N ASN A 43 3.97 0.22 -7.47
CA ASN A 43 3.74 -0.62 -8.64
C ASN A 43 4.50 -0.12 -9.88
N LYS A 44 4.61 -0.99 -10.90
CA LYS A 44 5.34 -0.73 -12.15
C LYS A 44 6.85 -0.51 -11.93
N ALA A 45 7.43 -1.10 -10.89
CA ALA A 45 8.88 -1.02 -10.66
C ALA A 45 9.68 -1.66 -11.81
N ASP A 46 9.07 -2.55 -12.60
CA ASP A 46 9.67 -3.12 -13.82
C ASP A 46 9.89 -2.11 -14.95
N MET A 47 9.28 -0.92 -14.86
CA MET A 47 9.40 0.15 -15.85
C MET A 47 10.43 1.22 -15.44
N VAL A 48 11.07 1.07 -14.26
CA VAL A 48 11.99 2.05 -13.70
C VAL A 48 13.34 1.36 -13.46
N ASP A 49 14.33 1.71 -14.29
CA ASP A 49 15.68 1.14 -14.20
C ASP A 49 16.59 1.91 -13.23
N ASP A 50 16.16 3.07 -12.74
CA ASP A 50 16.95 3.96 -11.88
C ASP A 50 16.53 3.82 -10.41
N ALA A 51 17.45 3.33 -9.58
CA ALA A 51 17.24 3.16 -8.15
C ALA A 51 17.05 4.51 -7.42
N GLU A 52 17.71 5.58 -7.88
CA GLU A 52 17.58 6.91 -7.26
C GLU A 52 16.16 7.47 -7.47
N LEU A 53 15.54 7.17 -8.61
CA LEU A 53 14.16 7.57 -8.88
C LEU A 53 13.16 6.82 -7.98
N LEU A 54 13.39 5.53 -7.74
CA LEU A 54 12.56 4.73 -6.83
C LEU A 54 12.63 5.27 -5.39
N GLU A 55 13.84 5.57 -4.91
CA GLU A 55 14.04 6.16 -3.58
C GLU A 55 13.39 7.54 -3.46
N LEU A 56 13.47 8.37 -4.51
CA LEU A 56 12.80 9.67 -4.55
C LEU A 56 11.28 9.53 -4.44
N VAL A 57 10.68 8.64 -5.24
CA VAL A 57 9.22 8.42 -5.19
C VAL A 57 8.80 7.86 -3.84
N GLU A 58 9.58 6.96 -3.24
CA GLU A 58 9.32 6.47 -1.89
C GLU A 58 9.31 7.62 -0.87
N MET A 59 10.31 8.50 -0.90
CA MET A 59 10.40 9.66 -0.02
C MET A 59 9.18 10.59 -0.18
N GLU A 60 8.77 10.90 -1.42
CA GLU A 60 7.59 11.73 -1.68
C GLU A 60 6.30 11.09 -1.12
N ILE A 61 6.17 9.77 -1.21
CA ILE A 61 5.02 9.05 -0.62
C ILE A 61 5.03 9.15 0.91
N ARG A 62 6.20 8.97 1.55
CA ARG A 62 6.35 9.07 3.01
C ARG A 62 5.99 10.46 3.51
N GLU A 63 6.52 11.50 2.87
CA GLU A 63 6.17 12.90 3.18
C GLU A 63 4.67 13.15 3.03
N LEU A 64 4.06 12.59 1.99
CA LEU A 64 2.64 12.75 1.75
C LEU A 64 1.77 12.07 2.82
N LEU A 65 2.12 10.85 3.23
CA LEU A 65 1.46 10.17 4.35
C LEU A 65 1.59 10.98 5.65
N SER A 66 2.80 11.45 5.96
CA SER A 66 3.07 12.29 7.13
C SER A 66 2.27 13.59 7.12
N SER A 67 2.06 14.20 5.95
CA SER A 67 1.26 15.43 5.81
C SER A 67 -0.24 15.26 6.15
N TYR A 68 -0.74 14.02 6.16
CA TYR A 68 -2.13 13.67 6.46
C TYR A 68 -2.27 12.83 7.74
N ASP A 69 -1.33 12.97 8.67
CA ASP A 69 -1.31 12.30 9.98
C ASP A 69 -1.25 10.76 9.92
N PHE A 70 -0.71 10.20 8.84
CA PHE A 70 -0.28 8.80 8.81
C PHE A 70 1.20 8.69 9.17
N PRO A 71 1.64 7.56 9.76
CA PRO A 71 3.05 7.35 10.11
C PRO A 71 3.90 7.06 8.86
N GLY A 72 4.23 8.09 8.08
CA GLY A 72 4.93 7.94 6.80
C GLY A 72 6.26 7.19 6.91
N ASP A 73 7.06 7.46 7.93
CA ASP A 73 8.38 6.83 8.14
C ASP A 73 8.28 5.35 8.51
N ASP A 74 7.24 4.95 9.26
CA ASP A 74 7.04 3.57 9.71
C ASP A 74 6.15 2.75 8.76
N THR A 75 5.52 3.39 7.77
CA THR A 75 4.63 2.72 6.83
C THR A 75 5.43 1.77 5.93
N PRO A 76 5.03 0.49 5.80
CA PRO A 76 5.64 -0.42 4.86
C PRO A 76 5.38 0.01 3.41
N ILE A 77 6.45 0.11 2.61
CA ILE A 77 6.39 0.42 1.18
C ILE A 77 7.06 -0.72 0.43
N ILE A 78 6.31 -1.41 -0.42
CA ILE A 78 6.79 -2.56 -1.19
C ILE A 78 6.82 -2.18 -2.65
N SER A 79 8.01 -2.25 -3.25
CA SER A 79 8.23 -2.00 -4.68
C SER A 79 8.08 -3.29 -5.48
N GLY A 80 7.26 -3.26 -6.53
CA GLY A 80 7.02 -4.44 -7.34
C GLY A 80 6.29 -4.16 -8.65
N SER A 81 5.96 -5.24 -9.35
CA SER A 81 5.18 -5.19 -10.59
C SER A 81 4.01 -6.17 -10.50
N ALA A 82 2.80 -5.63 -10.31
CA ALA A 82 1.59 -6.44 -10.27
C ALA A 82 1.32 -7.14 -11.61
N LEU A 83 1.71 -6.52 -12.74
CA LEU A 83 1.57 -7.12 -14.06
C LEU A 83 2.48 -8.34 -14.20
N LYS A 84 3.76 -8.19 -13.88
CA LYS A 84 4.72 -9.30 -13.97
C LYS A 84 4.40 -10.42 -12.99
N ALA A 85 3.98 -10.09 -11.77
CA ALA A 85 3.53 -11.09 -10.80
C ALA A 85 2.33 -11.90 -11.32
N LEU A 86 1.38 -11.24 -12.00
CA LEU A 86 0.24 -11.94 -12.62
C LEU A 86 0.66 -12.81 -13.80
N GLU A 87 1.64 -12.38 -14.61
CA GLU A 87 2.20 -13.16 -15.71
C GLU A 87 2.89 -14.43 -15.18
N GLU A 88 3.71 -14.31 -14.15
CA GLU A 88 4.38 -15.43 -13.46
C GLU A 88 3.36 -16.43 -12.89
N ALA A 89 2.37 -15.94 -12.13
CA ALA A 89 1.33 -16.78 -11.54
C ALA A 89 0.54 -17.56 -12.62
N LYS A 90 0.21 -16.92 -13.75
CA LYS A 90 -0.45 -17.59 -14.89
C LYS A 90 0.43 -18.62 -15.57
N ALA A 91 1.74 -18.42 -15.56
CA ALA A 91 2.71 -19.39 -16.05
C ALA A 91 3.00 -20.52 -15.04
N GLY A 92 2.43 -20.47 -13.84
CA GLY A 92 2.71 -21.40 -12.76
C GLY A 92 4.14 -21.27 -12.22
N GLN A 93 4.70 -20.06 -12.28
CA GLN A 93 6.05 -19.74 -11.84
C GLN A 93 5.98 -18.92 -10.54
N ASP A 94 6.79 -19.29 -9.57
CA ASP A 94 7.07 -18.47 -8.40
C ASP A 94 8.33 -17.65 -8.69
N GLY A 95 8.14 -16.48 -9.30
CA GLY A 95 9.24 -15.59 -9.67
C GLY A 95 9.45 -14.44 -8.70
N GLU A 96 10.34 -13.53 -9.08
CA GLU A 96 10.73 -12.38 -8.27
C GLU A 96 9.53 -11.46 -8.00
N TRP A 97 8.67 -11.25 -9.00
CA TRP A 97 7.55 -10.32 -8.88
C TRP A 97 6.42 -10.90 -8.03
N SER A 98 6.19 -12.21 -8.13
CA SER A 98 5.26 -12.95 -7.25
C SER A 98 5.73 -12.90 -5.80
N ALA A 99 7.04 -12.99 -5.54
CA ALA A 99 7.59 -12.80 -4.21
C ALA A 99 7.30 -11.39 -3.65
N LYS A 100 7.33 -10.33 -4.47
CA LYS A 100 6.94 -8.98 -4.02
C LYS A 100 5.47 -8.88 -3.59
N ILE A 101 4.57 -9.66 -4.20
CA ILE A 101 3.18 -9.72 -3.73
C ILE A 101 3.09 -10.45 -2.38
N MET A 102 3.89 -11.50 -2.18
CA MET A 102 3.98 -12.17 -0.89
C MET A 102 4.54 -11.25 0.20
N ASP A 103 5.56 -10.45 -0.12
CA ASP A 103 6.12 -9.43 0.78
C ASP A 103 5.05 -8.38 1.14
N LEU A 104 4.24 -7.93 0.17
CA LEU A 104 3.13 -7.02 0.41
C LEU A 104 2.09 -7.63 1.37
N MET A 105 1.72 -8.89 1.17
CA MET A 105 0.75 -9.57 2.05
C MET A 105 1.34 -9.79 3.45
N ALA A 106 2.62 -10.13 3.56
CA ALA A 106 3.30 -10.25 4.85
C ALA A 106 3.38 -8.90 5.60
N ALA A 107 3.58 -7.79 4.87
CA ALA A 107 3.52 -6.46 5.44
C ALA A 107 2.11 -6.10 5.93
N VAL A 108 1.08 -6.45 5.15
CA VAL A 108 -0.32 -6.31 5.58
C VAL A 108 -0.58 -7.09 6.87
N ASP A 109 -0.22 -8.37 6.91
CA ASP A 109 -0.45 -9.24 8.08
C ASP A 109 0.28 -8.76 9.33
N SER A 110 1.49 -8.19 9.18
CA SER A 110 2.30 -7.73 10.31
C SER A 110 1.98 -6.31 10.76
N TYR A 111 1.55 -5.44 9.85
CA TYR A 111 1.34 -4.02 10.11
C TYR A 111 -0.10 -3.66 10.43
N ILE A 112 -1.07 -4.34 9.82
CA ILE A 112 -2.49 -4.10 10.07
C ILE A 112 -2.96 -5.06 11.17
N PRO A 113 -3.21 -4.58 12.40
CA PRO A 113 -3.65 -5.45 13.47
C PRO A 113 -5.03 -6.03 13.16
N THR A 114 -5.25 -7.27 13.60
CA THR A 114 -6.58 -7.88 13.51
C THR A 114 -7.56 -7.06 14.36
N PRO A 115 -8.67 -6.56 13.79
CA PRO A 115 -9.62 -5.73 14.53
C PRO A 115 -10.24 -6.53 15.66
N THR A 116 -10.39 -5.88 16.82
CA THR A 116 -11.11 -6.46 17.95
C THR A 116 -12.59 -6.54 17.62
N ARG A 117 -13.10 -7.76 17.47
CA ARG A 117 -14.55 -7.99 17.29
C ARG A 117 -15.24 -7.81 18.63
N ASP A 118 -16.11 -6.82 18.71
CA ASP A 118 -16.89 -6.52 19.90
C ASP A 118 -18.10 -7.47 19.96
N THR A 119 -17.87 -8.74 20.34
CA THR A 119 -18.90 -9.80 20.34
C THR A 119 -19.92 -9.65 21.46
N GLU A 120 -19.73 -8.68 22.37
CA GLU A 120 -20.58 -8.44 23.53
C GLU A 120 -21.55 -7.27 23.35
N LYS A 121 -21.53 -6.58 22.20
CA LYS A 121 -22.50 -5.53 21.89
C LYS A 121 -23.79 -6.12 21.32
N ASP A 122 -24.92 -5.62 21.82
CA ASP A 122 -26.23 -5.87 21.23
C ASP A 122 -26.28 -5.30 19.80
N PHE A 123 -26.91 -6.06 18.89
CA PHE A 123 -27.07 -5.73 17.46
C PHE A 123 -27.95 -4.51 17.21
#